data_AF-A0A016SH18-F1
#
_entry.id   AF-A0A016SH18-F1
#
_cell.length_a   1.000
_cell.length_b   1.000
_cell.length_c   1.000
_cell.angle_alpha   90.00
_cell.angle_beta   90.00
_cell.angle_gamma   90.00
#
_symmetry.space_group_name_H-M   'P 1'
#
loop_
_entity.id
_entity.type
_entity.pdbx_description
1 polymer ?
#
loop_
_entity_poly.entity_id
_entity_poly.type
_entity_poly.pdbx_seq_one_letter_code
_entity_poly.pdbx_strand_id
1 'polypeptide(L)'
;MAEGYGYKRALVLTALDAGYFNNEYVYIMADPNANGFFVPLPGGGSRGIWVDPNTPGDGRDHEALQAFLQVMAVSSEIERSS
;
A
#
# COMPACT_ATOMS: atom_id res chain seq x y z
N MET A 1 -8.10 -11.24 7.55
CA MET A 1 -8.45 -12.08 6.38
C MET A 1 -8.39 -11.33 5.05
N ALA A 2 -8.59 -10.01 4.98
CA ALA A 2 -8.51 -9.24 3.71
C ALA A 2 -7.07 -8.97 3.19
N GLU A 3 -6.08 -8.86 4.08
CA GLU A 3 -4.71 -8.49 3.72
C GLU A 3 -3.96 -9.48 2.81
N GLY A 4 -4.33 -10.78 2.87
CA GLY A 4 -3.73 -11.81 2.02
C GLY A 4 -4.03 -11.67 0.53
N TYR A 5 -5.08 -10.92 0.18
CA TYR A 5 -5.59 -10.79 -1.20
C TYR A 5 -5.03 -9.59 -1.97
N GLY A 6 -4.17 -8.77 -1.36
CA GLY A 6 -3.48 -7.67 -2.07
C GLY A 6 -4.34 -6.43 -2.35
N TYR A 7 -5.46 -6.24 -1.64
CA TYR A 7 -6.37 -5.11 -1.92
C TYR A 7 -5.74 -3.72 -1.73
N LYS A 8 -4.85 -3.52 -0.75
CA LYS A 8 -4.14 -2.25 -0.56
C LYS A 8 -3.26 -1.91 -1.78
N ARG A 9 -2.52 -2.91 -2.26
CA ARG A 9 -1.72 -2.83 -3.49
C ARG A 9 -2.59 -2.52 -4.71
N ALA A 10 -3.70 -3.24 -4.87
CA ALA A 10 -4.63 -3.03 -5.99
C ALA A 10 -5.23 -1.62 -5.97
N LEU A 11 -5.63 -1.11 -4.81
CA LEU A 11 -6.15 0.25 -4.64
C LEU A 11 -5.12 1.29 -5.09
N VAL A 12 -3.89 1.20 -4.59
CA VAL A 12 -2.81 2.14 -4.88
C VAL A 12 -2.46 2.13 -6.37
N LEU A 13 -2.30 0.96 -6.97
CA LEU A 13 -2.01 0.86 -8.41
C LEU A 13 -3.16 1.37 -9.28
N THR A 14 -4.42 1.05 -8.92
CA THR A 14 -5.59 1.53 -9.67
C THR A 14 -5.69 3.06 -9.63
N ALA A 15 -5.45 3.65 -8.46
CA ALA A 15 -5.49 5.10 -8.30
C ALA A 15 -4.30 5.80 -8.99
N LEU A 16 -3.13 5.17 -9.00
CA LEU A 16 -1.98 5.64 -9.78
C LEU A 16 -2.31 5.64 -11.28
N ASP A 17 -2.83 4.52 -11.81
CA ASP A 17 -3.21 4.36 -13.21
C ASP A 17 -4.31 5.33 -13.63
N ALA A 18 -5.21 5.70 -12.71
CA ALA A 18 -6.26 6.69 -12.92
C ALA A 18 -5.79 8.15 -12.80
N GLY A 19 -4.53 8.40 -12.43
CA GLY A 19 -3.98 9.75 -12.27
C GLY A 19 -4.40 10.47 -10.99
N TYR A 20 -4.82 9.72 -9.95
CA TYR A 20 -5.30 10.29 -8.68
C TYR A 20 -4.18 10.55 -7.66
N PHE A 21 -2.93 10.36 -8.04
CA PHE A 21 -1.75 10.67 -7.20
C PHE A 21 -1.35 12.14 -7.35
N ASN A 22 -2.27 13.02 -6.95
CA ASN A 22 -2.12 14.47 -6.96
C ASN A 22 -2.62 15.07 -5.62
N ASN A 23 -2.63 16.40 -5.50
CA ASN A 23 -2.98 17.10 -4.25
C ASN A 23 -4.50 17.21 -3.99
N GLU A 24 -5.34 16.55 -4.78
CA GLU A 24 -6.81 16.61 -4.67
C GLU A 24 -7.39 15.42 -3.89
N TYR A 25 -6.60 14.38 -3.64
CA TYR A 25 -7.06 13.13 -3.03
C TYR A 25 -6.33 12.80 -1.73
N VAL A 26 -7.08 12.30 -0.75
CA VAL A 26 -6.57 11.76 0.51
C VAL A 26 -6.85 10.27 0.55
N TYR A 27 -5.84 9.48 0.87
CA TYR A 27 -5.93 8.03 0.97
C TYR A 27 -5.91 7.60 2.42
N ILE A 28 -6.97 6.92 2.87
CA ILE A 28 -7.08 6.39 4.22
C ILE A 28 -7.15 4.87 4.14
N MET A 29 -6.13 4.20 4.69
CA MET A 29 -6.09 2.75 4.82
C MET A 29 -6.18 2.40 6.30
N ALA A 30 -7.40 2.19 6.81
CA ALA A 30 -7.63 1.80 8.19
C ALA A 30 -7.47 0.29 8.34
N ASP A 31 -6.34 -0.14 8.91
CA ASP A 31 -6.12 -1.54 9.27
C ASP A 31 -5.52 -1.65 10.68
N PRO A 32 -6.34 -2.06 11.68
CA PRO A 32 -5.89 -2.13 13.07
C PRO A 32 -4.90 -3.27 13.33
N ASN A 33 -4.70 -4.19 12.38
CA ASN A 33 -3.84 -5.36 12.56
C ASN A 33 -2.58 -5.33 11.68
N ALA A 34 -2.41 -4.29 10.86
CA ALA A 34 -1.30 -4.19 9.93
C ALA A 34 -0.23 -3.21 10.42
N ASN A 35 1.04 -3.58 10.26
CA ASN A 35 2.17 -2.66 10.47
C ASN A 35 2.47 -1.80 9.23
N GLY A 36 1.62 -1.85 8.19
CA GLY A 36 1.79 -1.06 6.95
C GLY A 36 2.78 -1.62 5.94
N PHE A 37 3.53 -2.68 6.31
CA PHE A 37 4.56 -3.26 5.45
C PHE A 37 4.42 -4.77 5.25
N PHE A 38 3.94 -5.50 6.25
CA PHE A 38 3.89 -6.96 6.23
C PHE A 38 2.56 -7.50 6.74
N VAL A 39 2.16 -8.64 6.19
CA VAL A 39 0.95 -9.37 6.57
C VAL A 39 1.37 -10.78 7.03
N PRO A 40 0.80 -11.32 8.11
CA PRO A 40 1.04 -12.70 8.49
C PRO A 40 0.39 -13.65 7.47
N LEU A 41 1.09 -14.74 7.16
CA LEU A 41 0.61 -15.82 6.30
C LEU A 41 0.16 -17.04 7.13
N PRO A 42 -0.83 -17.81 6.64
CA PRO A 42 -1.10 -19.14 7.18
C PRO A 42 0.18 -19.99 7.15
N GLY A 43 0.53 -20.64 8.26
CA GLY A 43 1.75 -21.45 8.37
C GLY A 43 2.96 -20.73 8.99
N GLY A 44 2.80 -19.52 9.51
CA GLY A 44 3.81 -18.87 10.38
C GLY A 44 4.82 -17.98 9.65
N GLY A 45 4.62 -17.68 8.37
CA GLY A 45 5.41 -16.72 7.61
C GLY A 45 4.80 -15.31 7.59
N SER A 46 5.50 -14.39 6.94
CA SER A 46 4.95 -13.07 6.58
C SER A 46 5.27 -12.74 5.12
N ARG A 47 4.47 -11.86 4.52
CA ARG A 47 4.68 -11.33 3.17
C ARG A 47 4.59 -9.81 3.19
N GLY A 48 5.34 -9.14 2.31
CA GLY A 48 5.16 -7.71 2.05
C GLY A 48 3.75 -7.39 1.54
N ILE A 49 3.16 -6.28 2.00
CA ILE A 49 1.84 -5.79 1.53
C ILE A 49 1.88 -5.39 0.05
N TRP A 50 3.02 -4.87 -0.40
CA TRP A 50 3.22 -4.32 -1.74
C TRP A 50 3.73 -5.33 -2.77
N VAL A 51 3.77 -6.61 -2.39
CA VAL A 51 4.17 -7.74 -3.25
C VAL A 51 2.92 -8.41 -3.82
N ASP A 52 2.92 -8.71 -5.12
CA ASP A 52 1.84 -9.43 -5.78
C ASP A 52 1.65 -10.84 -5.16
N PRO A 53 0.44 -11.22 -4.70
CA PRO A 53 0.14 -12.59 -4.30
C PRO A 53 0.26 -13.63 -5.42
N ASN A 54 0.16 -13.23 -6.69
CA ASN A 54 0.01 -14.15 -7.80
C ASN A 54 1.35 -14.73 -8.28
N THR A 55 1.27 -15.90 -8.93
CA THR A 55 2.39 -16.51 -9.63
C THR A 55 1.92 -16.97 -11.01
N PRO A 56 2.46 -16.43 -12.11
CA PRO A 56 3.46 -15.34 -12.16
C PRO A 56 2.87 -14.00 -11.67
N GLY A 57 3.72 -13.15 -11.09
CA GLY A 57 3.33 -11.81 -10.67
C GLY A 57 3.28 -10.82 -11.84
N ASP A 58 2.63 -9.68 -11.64
CA ASP A 58 2.45 -8.63 -12.65
C ASP A 58 3.70 -7.73 -12.88
N GLY A 59 4.74 -7.87 -12.07
CA GLY A 59 5.98 -7.10 -12.15
C GLY A 59 5.94 -5.68 -11.57
N ARG A 60 4.85 -5.30 -10.89
CA ARG A 60 4.60 -3.92 -10.41
C ARG A 60 4.88 -3.69 -8.92
N ASP A 61 5.61 -4.59 -8.27
CA ASP A 61 5.85 -4.52 -6.81
C ASP A 61 6.60 -3.24 -6.39
N HIS A 62 7.63 -2.86 -7.17
CA HIS A 62 8.38 -1.63 -6.90
C HIS A 62 7.52 -0.38 -7.07
N GLU A 63 6.68 -0.36 -8.11
CA GLU A 63 5.76 0.73 -8.40
C GLU A 63 4.70 0.90 -7.30
N ALA A 64 4.12 -0.20 -6.84
CA ALA A 64 3.17 -0.20 -5.73
C ALA A 64 3.79 0.35 -4.44
N LEU A 65 5.04 -0.01 -4.15
CA LEU A 65 5.76 0.51 -2.99
C LEU A 65 6.03 2.02 -3.11
N GLN A 66 6.48 2.50 -4.27
CA GLN A 66 6.74 3.93 -4.47
C GLN A 66 5.47 4.78 -4.33
N ALA A 67 4.36 4.32 -4.89
CA ALA A 67 3.08 4.98 -4.75
C ALA A 67 2.63 5.01 -3.28
N PHE A 68 2.72 3.89 -2.55
CA PHE A 68 2.45 3.91 -1.12
C PHE A 68 3.32 4.92 -0.34
N LEU A 69 4.62 4.98 -0.62
CA LEU A 69 5.54 5.92 0.03
C LEU A 69 5.16 7.39 -0.25
N GLN A 70 4.68 7.71 -1.45
CA GLN A 70 4.18 9.05 -1.78
C GLN A 70 2.98 9.44 -0.90
N VAL A 71 2.05 8.51 -0.69
CA VAL A 71 0.90 8.73 0.19
C VAL A 71 1.32 8.83 1.66
N MET A 72 2.27 8.02 2.11
CA MET A 72 2.77 8.06 3.48
C MET A 72 3.55 9.35 3.78
N ALA A 73 4.40 9.82 2.87
CA ALA A 73 5.25 10.98 3.09
C ALA A 73 4.44 12.25 3.43
N VAL A 74 3.28 12.44 2.79
CA VAL A 74 2.36 13.55 3.05
C VAL A 74 1.85 13.55 4.50
N SER A 75 1.75 12.38 5.16
CA SER A 75 1.32 12.30 6.57
C SER A 75 2.35 12.81 7.58
N SER A 76 3.63 12.95 7.18
CA SER A 76 4.73 13.36 8.08
C SER A 76 5.05 14.86 8.05
N GLU A 77 4.55 15.61 7.06
CA GLU A 77 4.90 17.03 6.87
C GLU A 77 3.96 18.00 7.63
N ILE A 78 2.90 17.49 8.25
CA ILE A 78 1.93 18.29 9.02
C ILE A 78 2.41 18.62 10.46
N GLU A 79 3.50 18.00 10.95
CA GLU A 79 4.04 18.29 12.30
C GLU A 79 5.08 19.42 12.37
N ARG A 80 5.28 20.22 11.30
CA ARG A 80 6.13 21.43 11.35
C ARG A 80 5.39 22.66 10.88
N SER A 81 4.39 23.08 11.64
CA SER A 81 3.86 24.45 11.62
C SER A 81 3.02 24.69 12.87
N SER A 82 3.67 24.86 14.03
CA SER A 82 3.11 25.47 15.24
C SER A 82 4.24 26.00 16.10
#